data_AF-A0A9D6KUU8-F1
#
_entry.id   AF-A0A9D6KUU8-F1
#
_cell.length_a   1.000
_cell.length_b   1.000
_cell.length_c   1.000
_cell.angle_alpha   90.00
_cell.angle_beta   90.00
_cell.angle_gamma   90.00
#
_symmetry.space_group_name_H-M   'P 1'
#
loop_
_entity.id
_entity.type
_entity.pdbx_description
1 polymer ?
#
loop_
_entity_poly.entity_id
_entity_poly.type
_entity_poly.pdbx_seq_one_letter_code
_entity_poly.pdbx_strand_id
1 'polypeptide(L)'
;MAASNPVSGMPVVDYQLATKNQAQLQAQFERSATTSADIAAYQSGASKITSVDQLLNTYKVLNVALTAYGMQDAIGQKGLLRQLLTQDPGAPTSLAQKLGKANYTAFAQAFWSLSTDGGAGISSAASINATAARYNAAQFQSWQANRANDAQLAIALAARQTLQDAVDISSVGALFAKYQQLPSVQSAASYYQKNIGNVKTPDDLMADPKLLNFALTAFGVDPSSVSTDTVSKLLSQSPATATSVAANNPNYRAFANAFNSLYYDKGANIHATDAITDVVHRYQQQTFSSAVVNNTDDHNAQLFGFAAATQIAQIKASALNSNGAPIATKYYGAHIAAASTAVRFAADKQLASVALQAFGLSPVSADMLQKLLTQDPNDPTSLAKTSPQYGAFAKAFSYYPTVAGRTSDDAAKIASVQAAYQANTLKTIVSNDVSLATAQKARNANVHESADAPLNLYQMLGDSKVSAVILGALGQPAVVGGYDPTQQVEIITHAGFAPESLNSTKAIDSLINRYMANVGAQNAPSSPLLTLFNGSSQAGVTSLDLASILGGSGSASTAASSPTGYLLNLL
;
A
#
# COMPACT_ATOMS: atom_id res chain seq x y z
N MET A 1 36.02 -15.75 -20.08
CA MET A 1 36.60 -15.97 -18.74
C MET A 1 35.49 -16.43 -17.84
N ALA A 2 35.66 -17.58 -17.18
CA ALA A 2 34.62 -18.27 -16.42
C ALA A 2 34.03 -17.36 -15.34
N ALA A 3 32.70 -17.24 -15.32
CA ALA A 3 31.98 -16.66 -14.20
C ALA A 3 32.16 -17.60 -13.00
N SER A 4 32.96 -17.16 -12.04
CA SER A 4 32.99 -17.73 -10.70
C SER A 4 31.56 -17.73 -10.13
N ASN A 5 31.03 -18.91 -9.82
CA ASN A 5 29.80 -19.04 -9.03
C ASN A 5 29.90 -18.12 -7.80
N PRO A 6 28.91 -17.25 -7.53
CA PRO A 6 28.84 -16.62 -6.21
C PRO A 6 28.64 -17.74 -5.19
N VAL A 7 29.57 -17.84 -4.25
CA VAL A 7 29.39 -18.61 -3.01
C VAL A 7 28.05 -18.18 -2.43
N SER A 8 27.13 -19.13 -2.24
CA SER A 8 25.87 -18.90 -1.52
C SER A 8 26.23 -18.19 -0.21
N GLY A 9 25.87 -16.92 -0.08
CA GLY A 9 26.15 -16.14 1.12
C GLY A 9 25.44 -16.75 2.32
N MET A 10 25.83 -16.37 3.53
CA MET A 10 25.01 -16.66 4.70
C MET A 10 23.62 -16.02 4.47
N PRO A 11 22.51 -16.78 4.52
CA PRO A 11 21.19 -16.27 4.12
C PRO A 11 20.76 -14.96 4.83
N VAL A 12 21.18 -14.76 6.08
CA VAL A 12 20.97 -13.52 6.84
C VAL A 12 21.70 -12.33 6.21
N VAL A 13 22.94 -12.53 5.75
CA VAL A 13 23.74 -11.49 5.12
C VAL A 13 23.13 -11.10 3.78
N ASP A 14 22.64 -12.06 2.99
CA ASP A 14 21.99 -11.79 1.71
C ASP A 14 20.71 -10.97 1.89
N TYR A 15 19.89 -11.28 2.90
CA TYR A 15 18.73 -10.48 3.27
C TYR A 15 19.09 -9.06 3.74
N GLN A 16 20.09 -8.92 4.61
CA GLN A 16 20.56 -7.61 5.09
C GLN A 16 21.18 -6.77 3.97
N LEU A 17 21.87 -7.39 3.03
CA LEU A 17 22.47 -6.72 1.89
C LEU A 17 21.40 -6.28 0.89
N ALA A 18 20.40 -7.12 0.63
CA ALA A 18 19.25 -6.78 -0.19
C ALA A 18 18.50 -5.55 0.35
N THR A 19 18.31 -5.49 1.66
CA THR A 19 17.64 -4.36 2.32
C THR A 19 18.51 -3.10 2.37
N LYS A 20 19.81 -3.20 2.66
CA LYS A 20 20.72 -2.03 2.76
C LYS A 20 21.15 -1.45 1.42
N ASN A 21 21.34 -2.27 0.38
CA ASN A 21 21.85 -1.83 -0.92
C ASN A 21 20.75 -1.54 -1.95
N GLN A 22 19.52 -1.30 -1.50
CA GLN A 22 18.36 -1.12 -2.35
C GLN A 22 18.60 -0.09 -3.48
N ALA A 23 19.27 1.03 -3.19
CA ALA A 23 19.53 2.06 -4.21
C ALA A 23 20.47 1.58 -5.34
N GLN A 24 21.51 0.81 -5.02
CA GLN A 24 22.44 0.26 -6.00
C GLN A 24 21.79 -0.89 -6.78
N LEU A 25 21.10 -1.79 -6.08
CA LEU A 25 20.37 -2.90 -6.67
C LEU A 25 19.28 -2.41 -7.62
N GLN A 26 18.57 -1.35 -7.25
CA GLN A 26 17.56 -0.76 -8.11
C GLN A 26 18.16 -0.13 -9.37
N ALA A 27 19.30 0.58 -9.27
CA ALA A 27 19.98 1.11 -10.45
C ALA A 27 20.48 -0.01 -11.38
N GLN A 28 20.81 -1.19 -10.84
CA GLN A 28 21.15 -2.37 -11.65
C GLN A 28 19.90 -2.97 -12.30
N PHE A 29 18.81 -3.12 -11.55
CA PHE A 29 17.52 -3.59 -12.05
C PHE A 29 17.02 -2.72 -13.21
N GLU A 30 17.08 -1.39 -13.07
CA GLU A 30 16.69 -0.41 -14.10
C GLU A 30 17.45 -0.60 -15.43
N ARG A 31 18.70 -1.10 -15.40
CA ARG A 31 19.48 -1.40 -16.62
C ARG A 31 19.10 -2.73 -17.28
N SER A 32 18.44 -3.62 -16.55
CA SER A 32 18.10 -4.98 -16.99
C SER A 32 16.62 -5.19 -17.34
N ALA A 33 15.77 -4.18 -17.14
CA ALA A 33 14.33 -4.38 -17.04
C ALA A 33 13.60 -4.54 -18.40
N THR A 34 13.01 -5.72 -18.62
CA THR A 34 11.95 -6.02 -19.62
C THR A 34 10.56 -5.57 -19.16
N THR A 35 10.42 -5.13 -17.90
CA THR A 35 9.18 -4.75 -17.20
C THR A 35 8.37 -3.64 -17.89
N SER A 36 9.03 -2.79 -18.68
CA SER A 36 8.39 -1.66 -19.36
C SER A 36 7.31 -2.11 -20.35
N ALA A 37 7.52 -3.24 -21.04
CA ALA A 37 6.55 -3.77 -22.00
C ALA A 37 5.27 -4.30 -21.31
N ASP A 38 5.41 -4.97 -20.18
CA ASP A 38 4.28 -5.48 -19.40
C ASP A 38 3.47 -4.34 -18.77
N ILE A 39 4.14 -3.32 -18.24
CA ILE A 39 3.48 -2.12 -17.72
C ILE A 39 2.71 -1.40 -18.82
N ALA A 40 3.30 -1.28 -20.03
CA ALA A 40 2.61 -0.69 -21.17
C ALA A 40 1.39 -1.52 -21.60
N ALA A 41 1.52 -2.84 -21.63
CA ALA A 41 0.41 -3.74 -21.93
C ALA A 41 -0.70 -3.64 -20.87
N TYR A 42 -0.33 -3.53 -19.59
CA TYR A 42 -1.28 -3.34 -18.50
C TYR A 42 -1.99 -2.00 -18.59
N GLN A 43 -1.28 -0.87 -18.72
CA GLN A 43 -1.89 0.46 -18.79
C GLN A 43 -2.87 0.62 -19.97
N SER A 44 -2.51 0.05 -21.12
CA SER A 44 -3.37 0.08 -22.33
C SER A 44 -4.52 -0.94 -22.29
N GLY A 45 -4.35 -2.04 -21.57
CA GLY A 45 -5.38 -3.08 -21.41
C GLY A 45 -6.37 -2.79 -20.29
N ALA A 46 -5.88 -2.35 -19.12
CA ALA A 46 -6.66 -2.12 -17.91
C ALA A 46 -7.77 -1.09 -18.11
N SER A 47 -7.51 -0.03 -18.87
CA SER A 47 -8.50 1.01 -19.23
C SER A 47 -9.67 0.51 -20.08
N LYS A 48 -9.57 -0.71 -20.62
CA LYS A 48 -10.63 -1.37 -21.42
C LYS A 48 -11.39 -2.43 -20.63
N ILE A 49 -10.98 -2.71 -19.40
CA ILE A 49 -11.59 -3.72 -18.56
C ILE A 49 -12.76 -3.08 -17.81
N THR A 50 -13.96 -3.56 -18.09
CA THR A 50 -15.21 -3.05 -17.51
C THR A 50 -15.99 -4.12 -16.73
N SER A 51 -15.49 -5.36 -16.70
CA SER A 51 -16.11 -6.46 -15.98
C SER A 51 -15.09 -7.46 -15.46
N VAL A 52 -15.51 -8.23 -14.45
CA VAL A 52 -14.76 -9.37 -13.91
C VAL A 52 -14.40 -10.37 -15.01
N ASP A 53 -15.34 -10.68 -15.90
CA ASP A 53 -15.11 -11.61 -17.01
C ASP A 53 -14.04 -11.14 -18.00
N GLN A 54 -14.03 -9.84 -18.32
CA GLN A 54 -13.00 -9.29 -19.19
C GLN A 54 -11.61 -9.37 -18.53
N LEU A 55 -11.51 -9.08 -17.23
CA LEU A 55 -10.24 -9.21 -16.51
C LEU A 55 -9.74 -10.65 -16.54
N LEU A 56 -10.60 -11.62 -16.18
CA LEU A 56 -10.26 -13.03 -16.10
C LEU A 56 -9.89 -13.67 -17.44
N ASN A 57 -10.29 -13.06 -18.55
CA ASN A 57 -9.97 -13.52 -19.90
C ASN A 57 -8.83 -12.72 -20.56
N THR A 58 -8.35 -11.64 -19.95
CA THR A 58 -7.24 -10.83 -20.48
C THR A 58 -5.94 -11.22 -19.76
N TYR A 59 -5.33 -12.33 -20.19
CA TYR A 59 -4.17 -12.95 -19.50
C TYR A 59 -3.06 -11.97 -19.13
N LYS A 60 -2.64 -11.08 -20.05
CA LYS A 60 -1.55 -10.12 -19.77
C LYS A 60 -1.91 -9.14 -18.65
N VAL A 61 -3.14 -8.62 -18.66
CA VAL A 61 -3.62 -7.68 -17.63
C VAL A 61 -3.76 -8.41 -16.30
N LEU A 62 -4.35 -9.61 -16.32
CA LEU A 62 -4.50 -10.44 -15.13
C LEU A 62 -3.15 -10.84 -14.53
N ASN A 63 -2.18 -11.24 -15.35
CA ASN A 63 -0.85 -11.66 -14.88
C ASN A 63 -0.11 -10.51 -14.18
N VAL A 64 -0.15 -9.30 -14.77
CA VAL A 64 0.43 -8.10 -14.14
C VAL A 64 -0.27 -7.78 -12.83
N ALA A 65 -1.61 -7.81 -12.81
CA ALA A 65 -2.40 -7.60 -11.60
C ALA A 65 -2.05 -8.62 -10.51
N LEU A 66 -2.12 -9.92 -10.80
CA LEU A 66 -1.81 -10.97 -9.83
C LEU A 66 -0.36 -10.87 -9.34
N THR A 67 0.60 -10.56 -10.21
CA THR A 67 2.00 -10.37 -9.82
C THR A 67 2.17 -9.16 -8.91
N ALA A 68 1.51 -8.05 -9.19
CA ALA A 68 1.54 -6.83 -8.37
C ALA A 68 1.03 -7.06 -6.94
N TYR A 69 0.12 -8.02 -6.77
CA TYR A 69 -0.43 -8.41 -5.47
C TYR A 69 0.12 -9.76 -4.97
N GLY A 70 1.20 -10.31 -5.53
CA GLY A 70 1.80 -11.55 -5.03
C GLY A 70 0.89 -12.79 -5.09
N MET A 71 0.00 -12.85 -6.08
CA MET A 71 -1.00 -13.90 -6.29
C MET A 71 -0.76 -14.69 -7.58
N GLN A 72 0.49 -14.79 -8.05
CA GLN A 72 0.84 -15.48 -9.31
C GLN A 72 0.34 -16.93 -9.33
N ASP A 73 0.41 -17.62 -8.19
CA ASP A 73 -0.03 -19.02 -8.04
C ASP A 73 -1.55 -19.20 -8.24
N ALA A 74 -2.33 -18.11 -8.18
CA ALA A 74 -3.77 -18.12 -8.38
C ALA A 74 -4.21 -17.93 -9.84
N ILE A 75 -3.28 -17.76 -10.79
CA ILE A 75 -3.62 -17.43 -12.19
C ILE A 75 -4.51 -18.47 -12.87
N GLY A 76 -4.38 -19.76 -12.51
CA GLY A 76 -5.25 -20.83 -12.99
C GLY A 76 -6.59 -20.98 -12.24
N GLN A 77 -6.75 -20.28 -11.11
CA GLN A 77 -7.86 -20.48 -10.18
C GLN A 77 -9.03 -19.53 -10.44
N LYS A 78 -9.61 -19.57 -11.65
CA LYS A 78 -10.64 -18.61 -12.10
C LYS A 78 -11.86 -18.53 -11.17
N GLY A 79 -12.29 -19.62 -10.55
CA GLY A 79 -13.43 -19.63 -9.63
C GLY A 79 -13.15 -18.81 -8.36
N LEU A 80 -11.98 -19.02 -7.76
CA LEU A 80 -11.47 -18.26 -6.62
C LEU A 80 -11.33 -16.77 -6.96
N LEU A 81 -10.69 -16.46 -8.08
CA LEU A 81 -10.51 -15.08 -8.53
C LEU A 81 -11.85 -14.38 -8.78
N ARG A 82 -12.83 -15.07 -9.38
CA ARG A 82 -14.18 -14.53 -9.57
C ARG A 82 -14.83 -14.18 -8.24
N GLN A 83 -14.76 -15.06 -7.24
CA GLN A 83 -15.35 -14.79 -5.93
C GLN A 83 -14.69 -13.61 -5.22
N LEU A 84 -13.36 -13.50 -5.30
CA LEU A 84 -12.63 -12.34 -4.75
C LEU A 84 -13.02 -11.02 -5.41
N LEU A 85 -13.27 -11.04 -6.73
CA LEU A 85 -13.61 -9.84 -7.49
C LEU A 85 -15.09 -9.44 -7.37
N THR A 86 -15.97 -10.33 -6.89
CA THR A 86 -17.43 -10.14 -6.84
C THR A 86 -18.00 -9.96 -5.44
N GLN A 87 -17.24 -10.24 -4.39
CA GLN A 87 -17.65 -10.01 -3.01
C GLN A 87 -16.97 -8.77 -2.44
N ASP A 88 -17.68 -8.02 -1.60
CA ASP A 88 -17.15 -6.83 -0.94
C ASP A 88 -15.92 -7.21 -0.06
N PRO A 89 -14.72 -6.73 -0.39
CA PRO A 89 -13.50 -7.05 0.33
C PRO A 89 -13.49 -6.55 1.78
N GLY A 90 -14.34 -5.58 2.15
CA GLY A 90 -14.52 -5.11 3.53
C GLY A 90 -15.61 -5.86 4.31
N ALA A 91 -16.44 -6.69 3.67
CA ALA A 91 -17.50 -7.40 4.37
C ALA A 91 -16.95 -8.62 5.15
N PRO A 92 -17.23 -8.78 6.46
CA PRO A 92 -16.69 -9.88 7.28
C PRO A 92 -16.95 -11.29 6.73
N THR A 93 -18.01 -11.45 5.93
CA THR A 93 -18.41 -12.73 5.33
C THR A 93 -17.80 -12.99 3.95
N SER A 94 -17.07 -12.02 3.38
CA SER A 94 -16.49 -12.14 2.05
C SER A 94 -15.33 -13.13 2.02
N LEU A 95 -15.01 -13.65 0.84
CA LEU A 95 -13.95 -14.62 0.66
C LEU A 95 -12.59 -14.01 0.99
N ALA A 96 -12.35 -12.76 0.61
CA ALA A 96 -11.12 -12.03 0.98
C ALA A 96 -10.94 -12.01 2.51
N GLN A 97 -12.03 -11.69 3.23
CA GLN A 97 -12.02 -11.69 4.69
C GLN A 97 -12.02 -13.10 5.31
N LYS A 98 -12.62 -14.11 4.66
CA LYS A 98 -12.58 -15.50 5.17
C LYS A 98 -11.23 -16.17 4.99
N LEU A 99 -10.55 -15.92 3.87
CA LEU A 99 -9.22 -16.46 3.60
C LEU A 99 -8.15 -15.83 4.48
N GLY A 100 -8.36 -14.59 4.94
CA GLY A 100 -7.45 -13.97 5.88
C GLY A 100 -6.11 -13.53 5.30
N LYS A 101 -5.94 -13.63 3.98
CA LYS A 101 -4.69 -13.29 3.30
C LYS A 101 -4.70 -11.80 2.91
N ALA A 102 -3.75 -11.04 3.43
CA ALA A 102 -3.65 -9.60 3.20
C ALA A 102 -3.52 -9.25 1.70
N ASN A 103 -2.71 -10.02 0.97
CA ASN A 103 -2.51 -9.86 -0.47
C ASN A 103 -3.79 -10.13 -1.30
N TYR A 104 -4.60 -11.10 -0.92
CA TYR A 104 -5.90 -11.38 -1.56
C TYR A 104 -6.91 -10.28 -1.28
N THR A 105 -6.88 -9.74 -0.07
CA THR A 105 -7.73 -8.63 0.34
C THR A 105 -7.37 -7.35 -0.41
N ALA A 106 -6.08 -7.04 -0.50
CA ALA A 106 -5.57 -5.91 -1.28
C ALA A 106 -5.92 -6.04 -2.78
N PHE A 107 -5.80 -7.23 -3.36
CA PHE A 107 -6.23 -7.50 -4.73
C PHE A 107 -7.74 -7.30 -4.91
N ALA A 108 -8.57 -7.92 -4.06
CA ALA A 108 -10.03 -7.78 -4.13
C ALA A 108 -10.45 -6.30 -4.02
N GLN A 109 -9.83 -5.54 -3.12
CA GLN A 109 -10.04 -4.10 -2.95
C GLN A 109 -9.65 -3.28 -4.19
N ALA A 110 -8.45 -3.52 -4.73
CA ALA A 110 -7.96 -2.78 -5.89
C ALA A 110 -8.84 -2.95 -7.13
N PHE A 111 -9.49 -4.11 -7.26
CA PHE A 111 -10.32 -4.45 -8.42
C PHE A 111 -11.83 -4.42 -8.12
N TRP A 112 -12.25 -4.01 -6.91
CA TRP A 112 -13.64 -4.05 -6.46
C TRP A 112 -14.61 -3.24 -7.35
N SER A 113 -14.10 -2.16 -7.93
CA SER A 113 -14.84 -1.30 -8.86
C SER A 113 -15.43 -2.06 -10.07
N LEU A 114 -14.84 -3.19 -10.47
CA LEU A 114 -15.40 -4.07 -11.50
C LEU A 114 -16.81 -4.59 -11.20
N SER A 115 -17.17 -4.69 -9.91
CA SER A 115 -18.46 -5.20 -9.45
C SER A 115 -19.40 -4.09 -8.98
N THR A 116 -18.93 -2.84 -8.87
CA THR A 116 -19.71 -1.73 -8.30
C THR A 116 -19.91 -0.55 -9.26
N ASP A 117 -18.97 -0.28 -10.16
CA ASP A 117 -19.04 0.87 -11.09
C ASP A 117 -18.72 0.52 -12.55
N GLY A 118 -18.70 -0.77 -12.88
CA GLY A 118 -18.38 -1.25 -14.23
C GLY A 118 -16.90 -1.02 -14.60
N GLY A 119 -16.00 -0.99 -13.61
CA GLY A 119 -14.56 -0.86 -13.82
C GLY A 119 -14.05 0.56 -14.02
N ALA A 120 -14.86 1.58 -13.71
CA ALA A 120 -14.42 2.97 -13.74
C ALA A 120 -13.29 3.22 -12.74
N GLY A 121 -13.36 2.61 -11.55
CA GLY A 121 -12.31 2.71 -10.52
C GLY A 121 -10.99 2.06 -10.96
N ILE A 122 -11.01 0.88 -11.59
CA ILE A 122 -9.78 0.24 -12.09
C ILE A 122 -9.21 0.94 -13.33
N SER A 123 -10.07 1.59 -14.10
CA SER A 123 -9.68 2.39 -15.28
C SER A 123 -9.16 3.77 -14.88
N SER A 124 -9.23 4.12 -13.59
CA SER A 124 -8.72 5.38 -13.07
C SER A 124 -7.19 5.44 -13.08
N ALA A 125 -6.68 6.67 -13.17
CA ALA A 125 -5.27 6.99 -13.05
C ALA A 125 -4.55 6.28 -11.91
N ALA A 126 -5.11 6.48 -10.73
CA ALA A 126 -4.49 6.11 -9.49
C ALA A 126 -4.39 4.58 -9.39
N SER A 127 -5.47 3.86 -9.75
CA SER A 127 -5.51 2.40 -9.69
C SER A 127 -4.57 1.74 -10.69
N ILE A 128 -4.54 2.22 -11.94
CA ILE A 128 -3.64 1.67 -12.98
C ILE A 128 -2.19 1.83 -12.55
N ASN A 129 -1.83 3.05 -12.14
CA ASN A 129 -0.44 3.38 -11.86
C ASN A 129 0.03 2.80 -10.52
N ALA A 130 -0.83 2.74 -9.50
CA ALA A 130 -0.53 2.02 -8.26
C ALA A 130 -0.25 0.53 -8.53
N THR A 131 -1.06 -0.11 -9.37
CA THR A 131 -0.84 -1.52 -9.74
C THR A 131 0.45 -1.70 -10.54
N ALA A 132 0.76 -0.79 -11.48
CA ALA A 132 2.02 -0.81 -12.22
C ALA A 132 3.25 -0.60 -11.33
N ALA A 133 3.16 0.28 -10.33
CA ALA A 133 4.22 0.51 -9.35
C ALA A 133 4.44 -0.72 -8.46
N ARG A 134 3.37 -1.34 -7.97
CA ARG A 134 3.42 -2.62 -7.23
C ARG A 134 4.00 -3.74 -8.08
N TYR A 135 3.60 -3.85 -9.36
CA TYR A 135 4.19 -4.81 -10.29
C TYR A 135 5.70 -4.62 -10.42
N ASN A 136 6.15 -3.38 -10.62
CA ASN A 136 7.58 -3.07 -10.74
C ASN A 136 8.35 -3.42 -9.45
N ALA A 137 7.75 -3.16 -8.28
CA ALA A 137 8.32 -3.57 -6.99
C ALA A 137 8.41 -5.10 -6.84
N ALA A 138 7.38 -5.84 -7.24
CA ALA A 138 7.37 -7.30 -7.22
C ALA A 138 8.41 -7.91 -8.18
N GLN A 139 8.59 -7.31 -9.35
CA GLN A 139 9.65 -7.71 -10.30
C GLN A 139 11.04 -7.43 -9.74
N PHE A 140 11.23 -6.30 -9.05
CA PHE A 140 12.48 -5.99 -8.36
C PHE A 140 12.78 -6.99 -7.22
N GLN A 141 11.79 -7.37 -6.43
CA GLN A 141 11.92 -8.39 -5.38
C GLN A 141 12.29 -9.77 -5.98
N SER A 142 11.63 -10.16 -7.07
CA SER A 142 11.92 -11.41 -7.77
C SER A 142 13.32 -11.42 -8.38
N TRP A 143 13.76 -10.29 -8.95
CA TRP A 143 15.12 -10.12 -9.46
C TRP A 143 16.18 -10.28 -8.36
N GLN A 144 15.93 -9.73 -7.16
CA GLN A 144 16.83 -9.89 -6.01
C GLN A 144 16.93 -11.36 -5.58
N ALA A 145 15.81 -12.06 -5.46
CA ALA A 145 15.79 -13.47 -5.08
C ALA A 145 16.49 -14.38 -6.11
N ASN A 146 16.22 -14.17 -7.41
CA ASN A 146 16.83 -14.94 -8.49
C ASN A 146 18.34 -14.69 -8.59
N ARG A 147 18.81 -13.47 -8.33
CA ARG A 147 20.25 -13.16 -8.31
C ARG A 147 20.99 -13.93 -7.23
N ALA A 148 20.35 -14.18 -6.09
CA ALA A 148 20.91 -14.97 -4.99
C ALA A 148 20.82 -16.49 -5.24
N ASN A 149 20.03 -16.94 -6.22
CA ASN A 149 19.61 -18.35 -6.38
C ASN A 149 19.07 -18.97 -5.07
N ASP A 150 18.43 -18.15 -4.24
CA ASP A 150 18.03 -18.52 -2.89
C ASP A 150 16.49 -18.55 -2.77
N ALA A 151 15.94 -19.77 -2.75
CA ALA A 151 14.51 -20.00 -2.55
C ALA A 151 14.02 -19.52 -1.17
N GLN A 152 14.89 -19.53 -0.15
CA GLN A 152 14.58 -19.12 1.21
C GLN A 152 14.50 -17.60 1.31
N LEU A 153 15.38 -16.89 0.59
CA LEU A 153 15.26 -15.44 0.41
C LEU A 153 13.96 -15.06 -0.31
N ALA A 154 13.54 -15.83 -1.32
CA ALA A 154 12.27 -15.60 -2.01
C ALA A 154 11.06 -15.75 -1.05
N ILE A 155 11.06 -16.80 -0.22
CA ILE A 155 10.03 -17.02 0.81
C ILE A 155 10.03 -15.88 1.83
N ALA A 156 11.22 -15.50 2.34
CA ALA A 156 11.38 -14.45 3.32
C ALA A 156 10.86 -13.10 2.81
N LEU A 157 11.21 -12.70 1.58
CA LEU A 157 10.75 -11.43 0.99
C LEU A 157 9.24 -11.42 0.74
N ALA A 158 8.65 -12.54 0.32
CA ALA A 158 7.21 -12.63 0.10
C ALA A 158 6.41 -12.62 1.42
N ALA A 159 6.90 -13.33 2.45
CA ALA A 159 6.31 -13.30 3.78
C ALA A 159 6.41 -11.89 4.39
N ARG A 160 7.57 -11.23 4.24
CA ARG A 160 7.76 -9.84 4.64
C ARG A 160 6.72 -8.91 4.04
N GLN A 161 6.49 -9.01 2.73
CA GLN A 161 5.54 -8.17 2.02
C GLN A 161 4.12 -8.38 2.57
N THR A 162 3.72 -9.64 2.76
CA THR A 162 2.39 -9.99 3.28
C THR A 162 2.18 -9.47 4.70
N LEU A 163 3.17 -9.64 5.58
CA LEU A 163 3.13 -9.11 6.94
C LEU A 163 3.13 -7.58 6.96
N GLN A 164 3.91 -6.94 6.08
CA GLN A 164 3.99 -5.49 5.98
C GLN A 164 2.65 -4.90 5.49
N ASP A 165 2.02 -5.49 4.47
CA ASP A 165 0.69 -5.06 4.00
C ASP A 165 -0.35 -5.14 5.14
N ALA A 166 -0.31 -6.20 5.96
CA ALA A 166 -1.21 -6.32 7.12
C ALA A 166 -0.95 -5.26 8.20
N VAL A 167 0.32 -4.95 8.48
CA VAL A 167 0.70 -3.87 9.41
C VAL A 167 0.27 -2.52 8.89
N ASP A 168 0.50 -2.23 7.60
CA ASP A 168 0.12 -0.96 6.97
C ASP A 168 -1.40 -0.75 7.08
N ILE A 169 -2.20 -1.77 6.72
CA ILE A 169 -3.66 -1.74 6.83
C ILE A 169 -4.09 -1.47 8.29
N SER A 170 -3.61 -2.29 9.24
CA SER A 170 -3.98 -2.16 10.66
C SER A 170 -3.60 -0.78 11.22
N SER A 171 -2.41 -0.28 10.88
CA SER A 171 -1.91 1.00 11.36
C SER A 171 -2.70 2.18 10.80
N VAL A 172 -3.07 2.16 9.52
CA VAL A 172 -3.98 3.16 8.93
C VAL A 172 -5.33 3.16 9.64
N GLY A 173 -5.89 1.97 9.91
CA GLY A 173 -7.13 1.83 10.67
C GLY A 173 -7.05 2.38 12.09
N ALA A 174 -5.97 2.10 12.82
CA ALA A 174 -5.75 2.61 14.17
C ALA A 174 -5.63 4.15 14.19
N LEU A 175 -4.95 4.74 13.21
CA LEU A 175 -4.90 6.18 13.04
C LEU A 175 -6.26 6.77 12.70
N PHE A 176 -7.02 6.14 11.80
CA PHE A 176 -8.36 6.58 11.46
C PHE A 176 -9.30 6.54 12.66
N ALA A 177 -9.21 5.50 13.50
CA ALA A 177 -9.95 5.42 14.75
C ALA A 177 -9.62 6.59 15.69
N LYS A 178 -8.33 6.94 15.83
CA LYS A 178 -7.92 8.14 16.59
C LYS A 178 -8.45 9.44 15.96
N TYR A 179 -8.40 9.55 14.64
CA TYR A 179 -8.90 10.73 13.91
C TYR A 179 -10.39 10.98 14.15
N GLN A 180 -11.20 9.91 14.14
CA GLN A 180 -12.64 10.00 14.42
C GLN A 180 -12.94 10.53 15.83
N GLN A 181 -12.01 10.38 16.79
CA GLN A 181 -12.15 10.88 18.16
C GLN A 181 -11.74 12.35 18.32
N LEU A 182 -11.26 13.01 17.26
CA LEU A 182 -10.92 14.44 17.34
C LEU A 182 -12.20 15.28 17.55
N PRO A 183 -12.20 16.25 18.49
CA PRO A 183 -13.39 17.04 18.80
C PRO A 183 -14.01 17.75 17.59
N SER A 184 -13.17 18.26 16.67
CA SER A 184 -13.61 18.92 15.43
C SER A 184 -14.34 17.97 14.48
N VAL A 185 -13.85 16.73 14.37
CA VAL A 185 -14.43 15.67 13.53
C VAL A 185 -15.76 15.19 14.12
N GLN A 186 -15.79 14.94 15.42
CA GLN A 186 -17.02 14.56 16.13
C GLN A 186 -18.08 15.65 16.04
N SER A 187 -17.69 16.92 16.16
CA SER A 187 -18.60 18.06 16.05
C SER A 187 -19.19 18.20 14.65
N ALA A 188 -18.38 17.99 13.60
CA ALA A 188 -18.85 18.02 12.21
C ALA A 188 -19.84 16.87 11.94
N ALA A 189 -19.50 15.65 12.35
CA ALA A 189 -20.37 14.48 12.22
C ALA A 189 -21.71 14.66 12.94
N SER A 190 -21.66 15.12 14.20
CA SER A 190 -22.85 15.39 15.01
C SER A 190 -23.75 16.47 14.39
N TYR A 191 -23.14 17.51 13.81
CA TYR A 191 -23.90 18.55 13.11
C TYR A 191 -24.63 17.99 11.89
N TYR A 192 -23.97 17.17 11.06
CA TYR A 192 -24.62 16.55 9.91
C TYR A 192 -25.78 15.63 10.34
N GLN A 193 -25.51 14.71 11.28
CA GLN A 193 -26.50 13.75 11.80
C GLN A 193 -27.75 14.42 12.38
N LYS A 194 -27.59 15.56 13.08
CA LYS A 194 -28.70 16.27 13.71
C LYS A 194 -29.56 17.04 12.72
N ASN A 195 -28.97 17.58 11.66
CA ASN A 195 -29.64 18.58 10.81
C ASN A 195 -30.10 18.04 9.45
N ILE A 196 -29.49 16.96 8.92
CA ILE A 196 -29.81 16.45 7.59
C ILE A 196 -31.27 15.98 7.45
N GLY A 197 -31.88 15.46 8.52
CA GLY A 197 -33.30 15.07 8.53
C GLY A 197 -34.29 16.23 8.32
N ASN A 198 -33.84 17.48 8.47
CA ASN A 198 -34.66 18.66 8.22
C ASN A 198 -34.60 19.13 6.75
N VAL A 199 -33.62 18.65 5.97
CA VAL A 199 -33.40 19.04 4.58
C VAL A 199 -34.30 18.21 3.67
N LYS A 200 -35.27 18.85 3.01
CA LYS A 200 -36.29 18.14 2.20
C LYS A 200 -36.19 18.42 0.72
N THR A 201 -35.43 19.44 0.32
CA THR A 201 -35.30 19.87 -1.07
C THR A 201 -33.85 20.21 -1.40
N PRO A 202 -33.47 20.27 -2.69
CA PRO A 202 -32.17 20.79 -3.11
C PRO A 202 -31.88 22.18 -2.54
N ASP A 203 -32.89 23.05 -2.51
CA ASP A 203 -32.76 24.42 -2.01
C ASP A 203 -32.50 24.45 -0.50
N ASP A 204 -33.12 23.56 0.28
CA ASP A 204 -32.84 23.44 1.72
C ASP A 204 -31.36 23.07 1.97
N LEU A 205 -30.80 22.18 1.14
CA LEU A 205 -29.39 21.79 1.27
C LEU A 205 -28.46 22.93 0.86
N MET A 206 -28.80 23.64 -0.22
CA MET A 206 -28.03 24.79 -0.71
C MET A 206 -28.08 25.99 0.25
N ALA A 207 -29.13 26.11 1.06
CA ALA A 207 -29.29 27.17 2.05
C ALA A 207 -28.47 26.95 3.34
N ASP A 208 -27.98 25.73 3.59
CA ASP A 208 -27.03 25.43 4.68
C ASP A 208 -25.64 25.09 4.11
N PRO A 209 -24.74 26.08 3.98
CA PRO A 209 -23.39 25.86 3.47
C PRO A 209 -22.58 24.85 4.28
N LYS A 210 -22.88 24.68 5.58
CA LYS A 210 -22.16 23.73 6.42
C LYS A 210 -22.57 22.29 6.12
N LEU A 211 -23.87 22.03 5.93
CA LEU A 211 -24.36 20.73 5.46
C LEU A 211 -23.91 20.44 4.03
N LEU A 212 -24.01 21.43 3.13
CA LEU A 212 -23.57 21.27 1.75
C LEU A 212 -22.07 20.98 1.67
N ASN A 213 -21.22 21.74 2.37
CA ASN A 213 -19.77 21.52 2.35
C ASN A 213 -19.39 20.17 2.95
N PHE A 214 -20.07 19.75 4.03
CA PHE A 214 -19.89 18.42 4.62
C PHE A 214 -20.24 17.33 3.60
N ALA A 215 -21.38 17.44 2.94
CA ALA A 215 -21.85 16.51 1.92
C ALA A 215 -20.91 16.46 0.70
N LEU A 216 -20.54 17.61 0.13
CA LEU A 216 -19.59 17.67 -1.00
C LEU A 216 -18.25 17.03 -0.62
N THR A 217 -17.72 17.36 0.57
CA THR A 217 -16.48 16.78 1.08
C THR A 217 -16.59 15.27 1.24
N ALA A 218 -17.71 14.75 1.75
CA ALA A 218 -17.93 13.31 1.87
C ALA A 218 -17.79 12.58 0.52
N PHE A 219 -18.24 13.20 -0.56
CA PHE A 219 -18.14 12.62 -1.90
C PHE A 219 -16.86 13.01 -2.65
N GLY A 220 -15.86 13.58 -1.95
CA GLY A 220 -14.58 13.94 -2.55
C GLY A 220 -14.66 15.13 -3.51
N VAL A 221 -15.67 15.98 -3.35
CA VAL A 221 -15.82 17.25 -4.07
C VAL A 221 -15.29 18.37 -3.19
N ASP A 222 -14.26 19.07 -3.65
CA ASP A 222 -13.77 20.26 -2.96
C ASP A 222 -14.78 21.40 -3.13
N PRO A 223 -15.41 21.90 -2.05
CA PRO A 223 -16.42 22.95 -2.11
C PRO A 223 -15.92 24.27 -2.72
N SER A 224 -14.62 24.53 -2.68
CA SER A 224 -14.01 25.74 -3.26
C SER A 224 -13.81 25.65 -4.78
N SER A 225 -13.84 24.44 -5.32
CA SER A 225 -13.55 24.16 -6.74
C SER A 225 -14.79 24.05 -7.63
N VAL A 226 -15.96 23.86 -7.01
CA VAL A 226 -17.22 23.60 -7.72
C VAL A 226 -18.11 24.84 -7.69
N SER A 227 -18.74 25.18 -8.82
CA SER A 227 -19.68 26.31 -8.87
C SER A 227 -21.04 25.95 -8.27
N THR A 228 -21.71 26.95 -7.70
CA THR A 228 -23.09 26.83 -7.19
C THR A 228 -24.05 26.31 -8.25
N ASP A 229 -23.90 26.74 -9.50
CA ASP A 229 -24.71 26.26 -10.64
C ASP A 229 -24.50 24.78 -10.91
N THR A 230 -23.26 24.28 -10.76
CA THR A 230 -22.96 22.86 -10.94
C THR A 230 -23.61 22.05 -9.84
N VAL A 231 -23.47 22.47 -8.57
CA VAL A 231 -24.10 21.82 -7.42
C VAL A 231 -25.62 21.81 -7.57
N SER A 232 -26.22 22.95 -7.94
CA SER A 232 -27.66 23.06 -8.18
C SER A 232 -28.12 22.06 -9.25
N LYS A 233 -27.42 21.96 -10.38
CA LYS A 233 -27.74 20.97 -11.43
C LYS A 233 -27.59 19.53 -10.97
N LEU A 234 -26.60 19.21 -10.14
CA LEU A 234 -26.41 17.86 -9.60
C LEU A 234 -27.54 17.44 -8.65
N LEU A 235 -28.11 18.40 -7.90
CA LEU A 235 -29.18 18.14 -6.93
C LEU A 235 -30.59 18.23 -7.52
N SER A 236 -30.81 19.06 -8.55
CA SER A 236 -32.14 19.43 -9.06
C SER A 236 -32.57 18.71 -10.35
N GLN A 237 -31.80 17.73 -10.82
CA GLN A 237 -32.07 17.03 -12.08
C GLN A 237 -32.24 15.53 -11.90
N SER A 238 -32.95 14.90 -12.86
CA SER A 238 -33.09 13.44 -12.89
C SER A 238 -31.71 12.75 -12.93
N PRO A 239 -31.55 11.53 -12.39
CA PRO A 239 -30.28 10.81 -12.43
C PRO A 239 -29.67 10.72 -13.84
N ALA A 240 -30.49 10.55 -14.90
CA ALA A 240 -30.02 10.52 -16.28
C ALA A 240 -29.42 11.85 -16.76
N THR A 241 -30.02 13.00 -16.37
CA THR A 241 -29.54 14.33 -16.75
C THR A 241 -28.39 14.80 -15.84
N ALA A 242 -28.44 14.51 -14.55
CA ALA A 242 -27.32 14.69 -13.62
C ALA A 242 -26.09 13.87 -14.08
N THR A 243 -26.31 12.68 -14.65
CA THR A 243 -25.24 11.87 -15.28
C THR A 243 -24.59 12.56 -16.47
N SER A 244 -25.26 13.47 -17.19
CA SER A 244 -24.64 14.26 -18.27
C SER A 244 -23.68 15.34 -17.75
N VAL A 245 -24.02 16.00 -16.64
CA VAL A 245 -23.17 16.98 -15.94
C VAL A 245 -22.03 16.27 -15.19
N ALA A 246 -22.33 15.10 -14.63
CA ALA A 246 -21.38 14.25 -13.91
C ALA A 246 -20.65 13.26 -14.83
N ALA A 247 -20.84 13.31 -16.15
CA ALA A 247 -20.37 12.28 -17.08
C ALA A 247 -18.86 12.05 -16.96
N ASN A 248 -18.13 13.14 -16.71
CA ASN A 248 -16.67 13.15 -16.65
C ASN A 248 -16.13 13.17 -15.22
N ASN A 249 -16.98 13.14 -14.18
CA ASN A 249 -16.55 13.19 -12.79
C ASN A 249 -17.28 12.14 -11.92
N PRO A 250 -16.59 11.05 -11.52
CA PRO A 250 -17.20 9.99 -10.71
C PRO A 250 -17.67 10.49 -9.34
N ASN A 251 -17.01 11.50 -8.76
CA ASN A 251 -17.39 12.08 -7.47
C ASN A 251 -18.70 12.86 -7.58
N TYR A 252 -18.91 13.58 -8.68
CA TYR A 252 -20.18 14.26 -8.95
C TYR A 252 -21.33 13.27 -9.14
N ARG A 253 -21.06 12.13 -9.79
CA ARG A 253 -22.06 11.08 -10.00
C ARG A 253 -22.43 10.42 -8.67
N ALA A 254 -21.44 10.10 -7.84
CA ALA A 254 -21.66 9.52 -6.51
C ALA A 254 -22.46 10.49 -5.62
N PHE A 255 -22.10 11.77 -5.61
CA PHE A 255 -22.83 12.82 -4.87
C PHE A 255 -24.28 12.94 -5.36
N ALA A 256 -24.50 13.10 -6.67
CA ALA A 256 -25.84 13.20 -7.23
C ALA A 256 -26.69 11.97 -6.92
N ASN A 257 -26.11 10.76 -7.01
CA ASN A 257 -26.83 9.52 -6.71
C ASN A 257 -27.23 9.39 -5.23
N ALA A 258 -26.41 9.89 -4.30
CA ALA A 258 -26.73 9.84 -2.87
C ALA A 258 -27.81 10.87 -2.49
N PHE A 259 -27.77 12.06 -3.10
CA PHE A 259 -28.65 13.17 -2.75
C PHE A 259 -29.85 13.35 -3.68
N ASN A 260 -30.01 12.53 -4.71
CA ASN A 260 -31.13 12.60 -5.66
C ASN A 260 -32.51 12.52 -4.99
N SER A 261 -32.61 11.85 -3.84
CA SER A 261 -33.81 11.72 -3.01
C SER A 261 -34.42 13.07 -2.63
N LEU A 262 -33.60 14.11 -2.43
CA LEU A 262 -34.07 15.48 -2.20
C LEU A 262 -34.96 16.00 -3.33
N TYR A 263 -34.77 15.54 -4.56
CA TYR A 263 -35.57 15.94 -5.71
C TYR A 263 -36.90 15.19 -5.80
N TYR A 264 -36.94 13.87 -5.58
CA TYR A 264 -38.10 13.04 -5.92
C TYR A 264 -38.89 12.47 -4.71
N ASP A 265 -38.28 12.33 -3.53
CA ASP A 265 -38.93 11.74 -2.34
C ASP A 265 -38.81 12.61 -1.07
N LYS A 266 -38.39 13.86 -1.22
CA LYS A 266 -38.13 14.80 -0.13
C LYS A 266 -37.04 14.35 0.85
N GLY A 267 -36.08 13.56 0.36
CA GLY A 267 -34.91 13.13 1.12
C GLY A 267 -35.08 11.82 1.90
N ALA A 268 -36.14 11.05 1.65
CA ALA A 268 -36.43 9.82 2.40
C ALA A 268 -35.25 8.84 2.41
N ASN A 269 -34.53 8.70 1.29
CA ASN A 269 -33.32 7.88 1.22
C ASN A 269 -32.15 8.48 2.04
N ILE A 270 -31.83 9.77 1.86
CA ILE A 270 -30.68 10.41 2.53
C ILE A 270 -30.92 10.63 4.04
N HIS A 271 -32.16 10.52 4.51
CA HIS A 271 -32.53 10.53 5.92
C HIS A 271 -32.43 9.16 6.59
N ALA A 272 -32.26 8.07 5.83
CA ALA A 272 -32.13 6.73 6.40
C ALA A 272 -30.84 6.62 7.25
N THR A 273 -30.91 5.89 8.36
CA THR A 273 -29.78 5.74 9.29
C THR A 273 -28.51 5.24 8.60
N ASP A 274 -28.64 4.27 7.69
CA ASP A 274 -27.51 3.73 6.95
C ASP A 274 -26.92 4.76 5.97
N ALA A 275 -27.76 5.55 5.30
CA ALA A 275 -27.31 6.62 4.41
C ALA A 275 -26.59 7.74 5.18
N ILE A 276 -27.14 8.16 6.33
CA ILE A 276 -26.49 9.15 7.21
C ILE A 276 -25.13 8.62 7.67
N THR A 277 -25.08 7.36 8.09
CA THR A 277 -23.84 6.72 8.56
C THR A 277 -22.80 6.63 7.44
N ASP A 278 -23.21 6.25 6.24
CA ASP A 278 -22.34 6.20 5.05
C ASP A 278 -21.77 7.59 4.72
N VAL A 279 -22.59 8.65 4.69
CA VAL A 279 -22.09 10.01 4.42
C VAL A 279 -21.12 10.50 5.51
N VAL A 280 -21.40 10.22 6.78
CA VAL A 280 -20.49 10.56 7.89
C VAL A 280 -19.16 9.81 7.76
N HIS A 281 -19.19 8.51 7.49
CA HIS A 281 -17.98 7.71 7.30
C HIS A 281 -17.16 8.22 6.11
N ARG A 282 -17.82 8.51 4.98
CA ARG A 282 -17.18 9.09 3.79
C ARG A 282 -16.53 10.44 4.07
N TYR A 283 -17.22 11.32 4.79
CA TYR A 283 -16.66 12.60 5.24
C TYR A 283 -15.39 12.39 6.05
N GLN A 284 -15.46 11.56 7.10
CA GLN A 284 -14.32 11.27 7.96
C GLN A 284 -13.16 10.65 7.19
N GLN A 285 -13.43 9.72 6.27
CA GLN A 285 -12.41 9.11 5.42
C GLN A 285 -11.76 10.15 4.50
N GLN A 286 -12.54 11.02 3.86
CA GLN A 286 -12.01 12.03 2.96
C GLN A 286 -11.16 13.08 3.69
N THR A 287 -11.61 13.54 4.86
CA THR A 287 -10.86 14.51 5.66
C THR A 287 -9.66 13.88 6.36
N PHE A 288 -9.75 12.62 6.78
CA PHE A 288 -8.59 11.86 7.27
C PHE A 288 -7.56 11.66 6.16
N SER A 289 -7.99 11.28 4.96
CA SER A 289 -7.11 11.13 3.79
C SER A 289 -6.40 12.44 3.49
N SER A 290 -7.11 13.58 3.45
CA SER A 290 -6.49 14.90 3.33
C SER A 290 -5.52 15.19 4.48
N ALA A 291 -5.88 14.82 5.71
CA ALA A 291 -5.05 15.09 6.88
C ALA A 291 -3.74 14.29 6.85
N VAL A 292 -3.80 13.01 6.48
CA VAL A 292 -2.59 12.19 6.32
C VAL A 292 -1.79 12.70 5.12
N VAL A 293 -2.42 12.92 3.97
CA VAL A 293 -1.72 13.16 2.70
C VAL A 293 -1.10 14.56 2.60
N ASN A 294 -1.82 15.60 3.02
CA ASN A 294 -1.46 16.99 2.71
C ASN A 294 -0.86 17.77 3.90
N ASN A 295 -0.93 17.24 5.11
CA ASN A 295 -0.43 17.95 6.28
C ASN A 295 1.04 17.62 6.55
N THR A 296 1.79 18.67 6.88
CA THR A 296 3.17 18.57 7.37
C THR A 296 3.21 17.81 8.68
N ASP A 297 4.39 17.28 9.04
CA ASP A 297 4.56 16.57 10.32
C ASP A 297 4.25 17.47 11.52
N ASP A 298 4.52 18.78 11.41
CA ASP A 298 4.13 19.77 12.43
C ASP A 298 2.60 19.91 12.56
N HIS A 299 1.88 19.97 11.44
CA HIS A 299 0.42 20.04 11.48
C HIS A 299 -0.18 18.71 11.96
N ASN A 300 0.42 17.57 11.60
CA ASN A 300 0.03 16.28 12.17
C ASN A 300 0.33 16.20 13.67
N ALA A 301 1.43 16.81 14.15
CA ALA A 301 1.73 16.90 15.57
C ALA A 301 0.70 17.77 16.31
N GLN A 302 0.19 18.82 15.66
CA GLN A 302 -0.91 19.63 16.20
C GLN A 302 -2.24 18.86 16.24
N LEU A 303 -2.55 18.09 15.20
CA LEU A 303 -3.81 17.32 15.12
C LEU A 303 -3.80 16.08 16.02
N PHE A 304 -2.68 15.36 16.10
CA PHE A 304 -2.60 14.01 16.68
C PHE A 304 -1.61 13.88 17.84
N GLY A 305 -0.77 14.90 18.10
CA GLY A 305 0.36 14.84 19.04
C GLY A 305 1.65 14.31 18.39
N PHE A 306 2.81 14.63 19.00
CA PHE A 306 4.13 14.31 18.44
C PHE A 306 4.36 12.81 18.21
N ALA A 307 4.02 11.96 19.18
CA ALA A 307 4.21 10.51 19.04
C ALA A 307 3.37 9.92 17.88
N ALA A 308 2.14 10.42 17.69
CA ALA A 308 1.28 10.00 16.59
C ALA A 308 1.76 10.57 15.25
N ALA A 309 2.32 11.79 15.23
CA ALA A 309 2.94 12.34 14.02
C ALA A 309 4.13 11.50 13.54
N THR A 310 4.98 11.01 14.47
CA THR A 310 6.05 10.06 14.14
C THR A 310 5.48 8.75 13.58
N GLN A 311 4.42 8.20 14.18
CA GLN A 311 3.75 7.01 13.66
C GLN A 311 3.17 7.26 12.26
N ILE A 312 2.53 8.40 12.03
CA ILE A 312 2.01 8.80 10.71
C ILE A 312 3.15 8.85 9.68
N ALA A 313 4.29 9.47 10.00
CA ALA A 313 5.43 9.51 9.10
C ALA A 313 5.97 8.12 8.76
N GLN A 314 6.03 7.23 9.76
CA GLN A 314 6.42 5.83 9.56
C GLN A 314 5.41 5.08 8.67
N ILE A 315 4.12 5.22 8.94
CA ILE A 315 3.04 4.59 8.16
C ILE A 315 3.05 5.08 6.71
N LYS A 316 3.23 6.39 6.50
CA LYS A 316 3.39 6.98 5.15
C LYS A 316 4.55 6.33 4.41
N ALA A 317 5.72 6.28 5.04
CA ALA A 317 6.92 5.71 4.43
C ALA A 317 6.73 4.23 4.09
N SER A 318 6.25 3.42 5.05
CA SER A 318 6.01 1.99 4.86
C SER A 318 4.98 1.70 3.77
N ALA A 319 3.82 2.36 3.82
CA ALA A 319 2.77 2.19 2.83
C ALA A 319 3.21 2.57 1.41
N LEU A 320 3.97 3.66 1.26
CA LEU A 320 4.57 4.06 -0.02
C LEU A 320 5.58 3.03 -0.53
N ASN A 321 6.42 2.49 0.35
CA ASN A 321 7.40 1.45 0.03
C ASN A 321 6.71 0.18 -0.48
N SER A 322 5.69 -0.30 0.25
CA SER A 322 4.88 -1.48 -0.10
C SER A 322 4.15 -1.32 -1.44
N ASN A 323 3.83 -0.08 -1.82
CA ASN A 323 3.16 0.24 -3.09
C ASN A 323 4.12 0.59 -4.24
N GLY A 324 5.43 0.47 -4.06
CA GLY A 324 6.42 0.71 -5.11
C GLY A 324 6.61 2.19 -5.48
N ALA A 325 6.09 3.12 -4.68
CA ALA A 325 6.18 4.55 -4.97
C ALA A 325 7.63 5.08 -5.02
N PRO A 326 8.55 4.71 -4.10
CA PRO A 326 9.95 5.13 -4.19
C PRO A 326 10.61 4.69 -5.48
N ILE A 327 10.28 3.48 -5.95
CA ILE A 327 10.83 2.92 -7.18
C ILE A 327 10.38 3.77 -8.37
N ALA A 328 9.08 4.05 -8.45
CA ALA A 328 8.49 4.88 -9.50
C ALA A 328 9.05 6.31 -9.49
N THR A 329 9.15 6.95 -8.32
CA THR A 329 9.67 8.34 -8.22
C THR A 329 11.15 8.41 -8.58
N LYS A 330 11.95 7.41 -8.20
CA LYS A 330 13.37 7.36 -8.56
C LYS A 330 13.57 7.19 -10.06
N TYR A 331 12.80 6.28 -10.68
CA TYR A 331 12.80 6.11 -12.13
C TYR A 331 12.46 7.43 -12.84
N TYR A 332 11.38 8.09 -12.42
CA TYR A 332 10.98 9.38 -12.98
C TYR A 332 12.11 10.43 -12.88
N GLY A 333 12.72 10.60 -11.71
CA GLY A 333 13.81 11.56 -11.51
C GLY A 333 15.05 11.28 -12.36
N ALA A 334 15.37 10.01 -12.60
CA ALA A 334 16.51 9.62 -13.44
C ALA A 334 16.24 9.75 -14.94
N HIS A 335 14.98 9.63 -15.38
CA HIS A 335 14.62 9.58 -16.80
C HIS A 335 14.06 10.90 -17.35
N ILE A 336 13.50 11.77 -16.51
CA ILE A 336 12.80 12.99 -16.95
C ILE A 336 13.69 13.97 -17.74
N ALA A 337 14.97 14.09 -17.37
CA ALA A 337 15.92 14.94 -18.10
C ALA A 337 16.21 14.43 -19.53
N ALA A 338 16.14 13.11 -19.75
CA ALA A 338 16.36 12.50 -21.07
C ALA A 338 15.14 12.62 -22.00
N ALA A 339 13.95 12.91 -21.44
CA ALA A 339 12.72 13.17 -22.18
C ALA A 339 12.73 14.57 -22.82
N SER A 340 13.72 14.85 -23.68
CA SER A 340 13.94 16.17 -24.29
C SER A 340 12.92 16.57 -25.36
N THR A 341 12.00 15.68 -25.75
CA THR A 341 10.91 15.99 -26.68
C THR A 341 9.59 15.40 -26.18
N ALA A 342 8.46 15.98 -26.59
CA ALA A 342 7.13 15.47 -26.27
C ALA A 342 6.94 14.00 -26.72
N VAL A 343 7.55 13.62 -27.84
CA VAL A 343 7.55 12.23 -28.34
C VAL A 343 8.28 11.29 -27.38
N ARG A 344 9.48 11.66 -26.91
CA ARG A 344 10.26 10.85 -25.96
C ARG A 344 9.53 10.74 -24.61
N PHE A 345 8.97 11.84 -24.13
CA PHE A 345 8.14 11.84 -22.93
C PHE A 345 6.94 10.89 -23.07
N ALA A 346 6.20 10.97 -24.19
CA ALA A 346 5.00 10.17 -24.40
C ALA A 346 5.30 8.68 -24.68
N ALA A 347 6.51 8.36 -25.13
CA ALA A 347 6.99 7.00 -25.35
C ALA A 347 7.35 6.28 -24.03
N ASP A 348 7.89 7.00 -23.05
CA ASP A 348 8.21 6.45 -21.73
C ASP A 348 6.96 6.37 -20.84
N LYS A 349 6.36 5.18 -20.80
CA LYS A 349 5.12 4.91 -20.09
C LYS A 349 5.23 4.96 -18.57
N GLN A 350 6.39 4.62 -18.01
CA GLN A 350 6.62 4.67 -16.57
C GLN A 350 6.79 6.13 -16.12
N LEU A 351 7.60 6.90 -16.84
CA LEU A 351 7.77 8.34 -16.60
C LEU A 351 6.45 9.09 -16.76
N ALA A 352 5.74 8.88 -17.89
CA ALA A 352 4.47 9.55 -18.16
C ALA A 352 3.41 9.20 -17.11
N SER A 353 3.39 7.95 -16.63
CA SER A 353 2.51 7.49 -15.55
C SER A 353 2.71 8.27 -14.26
N VAL A 354 3.97 8.42 -13.82
CA VAL A 354 4.29 9.20 -12.61
C VAL A 354 3.86 10.64 -12.77
N ALA A 355 4.20 11.26 -13.91
CA ALA A 355 3.84 12.64 -14.19
C ALA A 355 2.32 12.86 -14.25
N LEU A 356 1.57 12.01 -14.93
CA LEU A 356 0.11 12.13 -15.02
C LEU A 356 -0.54 11.94 -13.63
N GLN A 357 -0.14 10.91 -12.88
CA GLN A 357 -0.71 10.68 -11.55
C GLN A 357 -0.37 11.76 -10.55
N ALA A 358 0.81 12.39 -10.62
CA ALA A 358 1.13 13.56 -9.79
C ALA A 358 0.10 14.70 -9.94
N PHE A 359 -0.50 14.83 -11.14
CA PHE A 359 -1.56 15.80 -11.43
C PHE A 359 -2.97 15.21 -11.33
N GLY A 360 -3.12 13.97 -10.84
CA GLY A 360 -4.40 13.27 -10.73
C GLY A 360 -5.01 12.88 -12.09
N LEU A 361 -4.21 12.79 -13.14
CA LEU A 361 -4.65 12.50 -14.51
C LEU A 361 -4.57 11.02 -14.84
N SER A 362 -5.60 10.49 -15.50
CA SER A 362 -5.61 9.12 -16.04
C SER A 362 -4.59 8.95 -17.17
N PRO A 363 -4.04 7.73 -17.36
CA PRO A 363 -3.29 7.39 -18.56
C PRO A 363 -4.05 7.79 -19.81
N VAL A 364 -3.39 8.55 -20.67
CA VAL A 364 -3.90 8.98 -21.97
C VAL A 364 -3.09 8.32 -23.10
N SER A 365 -3.61 8.36 -24.32
CA SER A 365 -2.86 7.89 -25.48
C SER A 365 -1.59 8.72 -25.68
N ALA A 366 -0.58 8.13 -26.32
CA ALA A 366 0.67 8.84 -26.62
C ALA A 366 0.42 10.11 -27.47
N ASP A 367 -0.52 10.03 -28.42
CA ASP A 367 -0.93 11.17 -29.26
C ASP A 367 -1.58 12.29 -28.44
N MET A 368 -2.51 11.96 -27.53
CA MET A 368 -3.14 12.94 -26.66
C MET A 368 -2.13 13.60 -25.72
N LEU A 369 -1.23 12.80 -25.13
CA LEU A 369 -0.15 13.31 -24.28
C LEU A 369 0.77 14.24 -25.07
N GLN A 370 1.16 13.84 -26.28
CA GLN A 370 1.97 14.68 -27.16
C GLN A 370 1.27 16.00 -27.46
N LYS A 371 -0.03 15.99 -27.81
CA LYS A 371 -0.81 17.22 -28.02
C LYS A 371 -0.85 18.10 -26.79
N LEU A 372 -1.11 17.53 -25.61
CA LEU A 372 -1.14 18.28 -24.35
C LEU A 372 0.22 18.93 -24.02
N LEU A 373 1.31 18.29 -24.46
CA LEU A 373 2.68 18.75 -24.27
C LEU A 373 3.13 19.76 -25.34
N THR A 374 2.53 19.80 -26.52
CA THR A 374 2.99 20.66 -27.63
C THR A 374 2.04 21.80 -27.99
N GLN A 375 0.77 21.75 -27.59
CA GLN A 375 -0.17 22.85 -27.79
C GLN A 375 0.14 24.02 -26.83
N ASP A 376 -0.16 25.24 -27.27
CA ASP A 376 -0.10 26.40 -26.39
C ASP A 376 -1.15 26.24 -25.27
N PRO A 377 -0.76 26.21 -23.98
CA PRO A 377 -1.72 26.11 -22.88
C PRO A 377 -2.63 27.35 -22.73
N ASN A 378 -2.32 28.44 -23.41
CA ASN A 378 -3.10 29.68 -23.41
C ASN A 378 -4.14 29.74 -24.53
N ASP A 379 -3.99 28.96 -25.60
CA ASP A 379 -4.94 28.89 -26.71
C ASP A 379 -6.32 28.39 -26.21
N PRO A 380 -7.44 29.09 -26.51
CA PRO A 380 -8.79 28.67 -26.14
C PRO A 380 -9.19 27.27 -26.65
N THR A 381 -8.61 26.80 -27.74
CA THR A 381 -8.89 25.49 -28.37
C THR A 381 -7.98 24.37 -27.87
N SER A 382 -6.99 24.70 -27.04
CA SER A 382 -6.03 23.74 -26.49
C SER A 382 -6.68 22.72 -25.57
N LEU A 383 -6.15 21.48 -25.59
CA LEU A 383 -6.53 20.44 -24.63
C LEU A 383 -6.31 20.89 -23.18
N ALA A 384 -5.36 21.79 -22.94
CA ALA A 384 -5.10 22.38 -21.63
C ALA A 384 -6.30 23.16 -21.05
N LYS A 385 -7.25 23.61 -21.90
CA LYS A 385 -8.47 24.32 -21.47
C LYS A 385 -9.62 23.39 -21.10
N THR A 386 -9.52 22.11 -21.42
CA THR A 386 -10.62 21.15 -21.21
C THR A 386 -10.77 20.72 -19.75
N SER A 387 -9.72 20.86 -18.93
CA SER A 387 -9.80 20.69 -17.48
C SER A 387 -8.70 21.47 -16.75
N PRO A 388 -8.92 21.86 -15.48
CA PRO A 388 -7.89 22.47 -14.66
C PRO A 388 -6.62 21.60 -14.52
N GLN A 389 -6.78 20.28 -14.43
CA GLN A 389 -5.66 19.33 -14.28
C GLN A 389 -4.83 19.25 -15.56
N TYR A 390 -5.46 19.23 -16.74
CA TYR A 390 -4.74 19.29 -18.02
C TYR A 390 -4.03 20.63 -18.20
N GLY A 391 -4.65 21.74 -17.78
CA GLY A 391 -4.02 23.05 -17.79
C GLY A 391 -2.77 23.11 -16.89
N ALA A 392 -2.85 22.59 -15.67
CA ALA A 392 -1.72 22.52 -14.75
C ALA A 392 -0.59 21.62 -15.28
N PHE A 393 -0.95 20.44 -15.82
CA PHE A 393 0.02 19.52 -16.40
C PHE A 393 0.73 20.11 -17.63
N ALA A 394 -0.03 20.70 -18.57
CA ALA A 394 0.54 21.34 -19.75
C ALA A 394 1.51 22.46 -19.35
N LYS A 395 1.14 23.31 -18.39
CA LYS A 395 2.03 24.37 -17.87
C LYS A 395 3.32 23.81 -17.25
N ALA A 396 3.25 22.68 -16.56
CA ALA A 396 4.42 22.07 -15.93
C ALA A 396 5.39 21.43 -16.93
N PHE A 397 4.88 20.83 -18.01
CA PHE A 397 5.65 19.97 -18.91
C PHE A 397 5.76 20.44 -20.37
N SER A 398 5.18 21.60 -20.71
CA SER A 398 5.09 22.09 -22.10
C SER A 398 6.43 22.09 -22.86
N TYR A 399 6.39 21.65 -24.11
CA TYR A 399 7.44 21.78 -25.12
C TYR A 399 7.13 22.93 -26.09
N TYR A 400 6.05 23.69 -25.85
CA TYR A 400 5.72 24.86 -26.65
C TYR A 400 6.74 25.99 -26.38
N PRO A 401 7.32 26.61 -27.42
CA PRO A 401 8.52 27.43 -27.30
C PRO A 401 8.38 28.72 -26.47
N THR A 402 7.15 29.19 -26.19
CA THR A 402 6.91 30.39 -25.38
C THR A 402 6.72 30.11 -23.89
N VAL A 403 6.71 28.84 -23.46
CA VAL A 403 6.57 28.46 -22.05
C VAL A 403 7.96 28.26 -21.44
N ALA A 404 8.42 29.21 -20.63
CA ALA A 404 9.69 29.10 -19.92
C ALA A 404 9.60 28.17 -18.69
N GLY A 405 10.66 27.41 -18.41
CA GLY A 405 10.83 26.68 -17.14
C GLY A 405 10.12 25.33 -17.09
N ARG A 406 10.52 24.40 -17.96
CA ARG A 406 10.04 23.01 -17.96
C ARG A 406 10.42 22.29 -16.67
N THR A 407 9.54 21.41 -16.21
CA THR A 407 9.80 20.57 -15.03
C THR A 407 11.05 19.70 -15.18
N SER A 408 11.40 19.27 -16.40
CA SER A 408 12.58 18.44 -16.66
C SER A 408 13.92 19.10 -16.34
N ASP A 409 13.93 20.43 -16.20
CA ASP A 409 15.16 21.22 -16.19
C ASP A 409 15.44 21.81 -14.79
N ASP A 410 14.59 21.53 -13.81
CA ASP A 410 14.61 22.12 -12.47
C ASP A 410 14.40 21.05 -11.40
N ALA A 411 15.43 20.83 -10.55
CA ALA A 411 15.41 19.83 -9.51
C ALA A 411 14.27 20.03 -8.49
N ALA A 412 13.88 21.27 -8.18
CA ALA A 412 12.78 21.56 -7.25
C ALA A 412 11.42 21.20 -7.86
N LYS A 413 11.25 21.40 -9.17
CA LYS A 413 10.03 20.97 -9.89
C LYS A 413 9.97 19.46 -10.05
N ILE A 414 11.10 18.77 -10.25
CA ILE A 414 11.13 17.30 -10.24
C ILE A 414 10.68 16.78 -8.87
N ALA A 415 11.21 17.35 -7.78
CA ALA A 415 10.85 16.97 -6.42
C ALA A 415 9.36 17.22 -6.12
N SER A 416 8.77 18.32 -6.61
CA SER A 416 7.34 18.60 -6.40
C SER A 416 6.44 17.58 -7.10
N VAL A 417 6.81 17.11 -8.29
CA VAL A 417 6.09 16.02 -8.99
C VAL A 417 6.21 14.70 -8.24
N GLN A 418 7.40 14.36 -7.74
CA GLN A 418 7.58 13.15 -6.92
C GLN A 418 6.74 13.18 -5.65
N ALA A 419 6.70 14.34 -4.96
CA ALA A 419 5.88 14.53 -3.76
C ALA A 419 4.38 14.42 -4.07
N ALA A 420 3.90 15.04 -5.15
CA ALA A 420 2.50 14.96 -5.56
C ALA A 420 2.09 13.53 -5.98
N TYR A 421 2.99 12.78 -6.62
CA TYR A 421 2.77 11.36 -6.92
C TYR A 421 2.61 10.52 -5.65
N GLN A 422 3.49 10.71 -4.66
CA GLN A 422 3.42 10.02 -3.37
C GLN A 422 2.14 10.39 -2.62
N ALA A 423 1.76 11.67 -2.63
CA ALA A 423 0.52 12.14 -2.01
C ALA A 423 -0.72 11.46 -2.62
N ASN A 424 -0.83 11.41 -3.95
CA ASN A 424 -1.95 10.76 -4.63
C ASN A 424 -1.95 9.23 -4.44
N THR A 425 -0.78 8.61 -4.30
CA THR A 425 -0.66 7.19 -3.95
C THR A 425 -1.17 6.93 -2.53
N LEU A 426 -0.74 7.72 -1.54
CA LEU A 426 -1.23 7.63 -0.16
C LEU A 426 -2.74 7.86 -0.06
N LYS A 427 -3.30 8.81 -0.81
CA LYS A 427 -4.74 9.04 -0.85
C LYS A 427 -5.51 7.77 -1.21
N THR A 428 -5.01 7.02 -2.18
CA THR A 428 -5.61 5.77 -2.64
C THR A 428 -5.49 4.68 -1.58
N ILE A 429 -4.30 4.55 -0.97
CA ILE A 429 -4.04 3.59 0.09
C ILE A 429 -4.96 3.83 1.29
N VAL A 430 -5.00 5.06 1.82
CA VAL A 430 -5.85 5.41 2.98
C VAL A 430 -7.31 5.09 2.70
N SER A 431 -7.80 5.40 1.49
CA SER A 431 -9.20 5.13 1.12
C SER A 431 -9.52 3.63 1.12
N ASN A 432 -8.57 2.79 0.72
CA ASN A 432 -8.73 1.34 0.68
C ASN A 432 -8.56 0.70 2.07
N ASP A 433 -7.52 1.08 2.79
CA ASP A 433 -7.07 0.38 3.99
C ASP A 433 -7.97 0.62 5.20
N VAL A 434 -8.65 1.78 5.30
CA VAL A 434 -9.57 2.08 6.41
C VAL A 434 -10.71 1.04 6.50
N SER A 435 -11.34 0.73 5.37
CA SER A 435 -12.43 -0.24 5.31
C SER A 435 -11.94 -1.66 5.64
N LEU A 436 -10.77 -2.03 5.12
CA LEU A 436 -10.15 -3.33 5.38
C LEU A 436 -9.75 -3.51 6.84
N ALA A 437 -9.19 -2.47 7.46
CA ALA A 437 -8.76 -2.51 8.86
C ALA A 437 -9.95 -2.67 9.83
N THR A 438 -11.08 -2.02 9.53
CA THR A 438 -12.31 -2.17 10.32
C THR A 438 -12.80 -3.62 10.28
N ALA A 439 -12.80 -4.23 9.08
CA ALA A 439 -13.19 -5.61 8.88
C ALA A 439 -12.22 -6.62 9.52
N GLN A 440 -10.92 -6.34 9.45
CA GLN A 440 -9.88 -7.14 10.12
C GLN A 440 -10.03 -7.12 11.65
N LYS A 441 -10.26 -5.94 12.24
CA LYS A 441 -10.47 -5.79 13.68
C LYS A 441 -11.68 -6.61 14.18
N ALA A 442 -12.80 -6.53 13.44
CA ALA A 442 -14.00 -7.32 13.76
C ALA A 442 -13.74 -8.83 13.70
N ARG A 443 -12.96 -9.30 12.71
CA ARG A 443 -12.58 -10.72 12.61
C ARG A 443 -11.71 -11.18 13.78
N ASN A 444 -10.69 -10.42 14.14
CA ASN A 444 -9.80 -10.77 15.25
C ASN A 444 -10.55 -10.86 16.57
N ALA A 445 -11.50 -9.96 16.81
CA ALA A 445 -12.36 -10.00 18.00
C ALA A 445 -13.19 -11.30 18.09
N ASN A 446 -13.59 -11.88 16.95
CA ASN A 446 -14.41 -13.10 16.91
C ASN A 446 -13.64 -14.38 17.22
N VAL A 447 -12.31 -14.36 17.19
CA VAL A 447 -11.46 -15.53 17.49
C VAL A 447 -10.78 -15.45 18.86
N HIS A 448 -11.23 -14.53 19.73
CA HIS A 448 -10.68 -14.28 21.07
C HIS A 448 -9.16 -13.97 21.08
N GLU A 449 -8.60 -13.54 19.95
CA GLU A 449 -7.25 -12.97 19.87
C GLU A 449 -7.33 -11.44 20.03
N SER A 450 -6.17 -10.77 20.14
CA SER A 450 -6.17 -9.31 20.20
C SER A 450 -6.80 -8.71 18.94
N ALA A 451 -7.84 -7.90 19.16
CA ALA A 451 -8.53 -7.19 18.10
C ALA A 451 -7.60 -6.27 17.30
N ASP A 452 -6.50 -5.82 17.92
CA ASP A 452 -5.54 -4.89 17.32
C ASP A 452 -4.34 -5.58 16.64
N ALA A 453 -4.27 -6.93 16.66
CA ALA A 453 -3.25 -7.66 15.93
C ALA A 453 -3.36 -7.42 14.40
N PRO A 454 -2.26 -7.24 13.66
CA PRO A 454 -2.32 -7.05 12.20
C PRO A 454 -2.91 -8.25 11.46
N LEU A 455 -2.61 -9.46 11.95
CA LEU A 455 -3.23 -10.73 11.56
C LEU A 455 -3.45 -11.55 12.83
N ASN A 456 -4.44 -12.43 12.82
CA ASN A 456 -4.57 -13.47 13.84
C ASN A 456 -3.73 -14.71 13.46
N LEU A 457 -3.51 -15.61 14.41
CA LEU A 457 -2.60 -16.74 14.22
C LEU A 457 -3.08 -17.72 13.13
N TYR A 458 -4.39 -17.94 13.02
CA TYR A 458 -4.97 -18.76 11.96
C TYR A 458 -4.71 -18.18 10.56
N GLN A 459 -4.77 -16.85 10.41
CA GLN A 459 -4.46 -16.18 9.14
C GLN A 459 -2.99 -16.32 8.77
N MET A 460 -2.11 -16.16 9.76
CA MET A 460 -0.66 -16.33 9.57
C MET A 460 -0.31 -17.75 9.16
N LEU A 461 -0.96 -18.75 9.77
CA LEU A 461 -0.77 -20.17 9.46
C LEU A 461 -1.36 -20.57 8.09
N GLY A 462 -2.44 -19.92 7.67
CA GLY A 462 -3.10 -20.17 6.38
C GLY A 462 -2.32 -19.64 5.16
N ASP A 463 -1.32 -18.78 5.36
CA ASP A 463 -0.39 -18.38 4.31
C ASP A 463 0.91 -19.19 4.39
N SER A 464 1.22 -19.96 3.34
CA SER A 464 2.34 -20.90 3.35
C SER A 464 3.71 -20.23 3.48
N LYS A 465 3.86 -18.98 3.02
CA LYS A 465 5.13 -18.25 3.10
C LYS A 465 5.29 -17.63 4.48
N VAL A 466 4.21 -17.06 5.03
CA VAL A 466 4.20 -16.51 6.40
C VAL A 466 4.37 -17.63 7.44
N SER A 467 3.67 -18.75 7.30
CA SER A 467 3.77 -19.88 8.22
C SER A 467 5.15 -20.51 8.20
N ALA A 468 5.76 -20.68 7.02
CA ALA A 468 7.14 -21.14 6.89
C ALA A 468 8.12 -20.22 7.64
N VAL A 469 7.97 -18.90 7.53
CA VAL A 469 8.81 -17.93 8.23
C VAL A 469 8.60 -17.98 9.74
N ILE A 470 7.36 -18.05 10.23
CA ILE A 470 7.06 -18.11 11.67
C ILE A 470 7.61 -19.40 12.28
N LEU A 471 7.27 -20.55 11.70
CA LEU A 471 7.73 -21.85 12.20
C LEU A 471 9.26 -21.94 12.16
N GLY A 472 9.87 -21.55 11.04
CA GLY A 472 11.32 -21.55 10.91
C GLY A 472 12.01 -20.58 11.87
N ALA A 473 11.45 -19.39 12.11
CA ALA A 473 11.99 -18.43 13.09
C ALA A 473 11.91 -18.94 14.54
N LEU A 474 10.89 -19.75 14.86
CA LEU A 474 10.72 -20.39 16.16
C LEU A 474 11.54 -21.68 16.31
N GLY A 475 12.28 -22.07 15.27
CA GLY A 475 13.04 -23.33 15.26
C GLY A 475 12.14 -24.58 15.23
N GLN A 476 10.87 -24.41 14.86
CA GLN A 476 9.91 -25.51 14.80
C GLN A 476 10.17 -26.35 13.54
N PRO A 477 10.13 -27.70 13.64
CA PRO A 477 10.34 -28.57 12.50
C PRO A 477 9.19 -28.45 11.50
N ALA A 478 9.47 -28.68 10.21
CA ALA A 478 8.47 -28.56 9.13
C ALA A 478 7.23 -29.46 9.33
N VAL A 479 7.36 -30.54 10.10
CA VAL A 479 6.23 -31.42 10.49
C VAL A 479 5.13 -30.66 11.23
N VAL A 480 5.45 -29.55 11.90
CA VAL A 480 4.45 -28.74 12.60
C VAL A 480 3.40 -28.20 11.62
N GLY A 481 3.79 -27.84 10.40
CA GLY A 481 2.85 -27.38 9.38
C GLY A 481 1.85 -28.45 8.91
N GLY A 482 2.04 -29.72 9.28
CA GLY A 482 1.14 -30.83 8.97
C GLY A 482 0.13 -31.17 10.06
N TYR A 483 0.24 -30.59 11.26
CA TYR A 483 -0.74 -30.80 12.34
C TYR A 483 -2.07 -30.09 12.05
N ASP A 484 -3.12 -30.41 12.82
CA ASP A 484 -4.37 -29.65 12.70
C ASP A 484 -4.17 -28.17 13.12
N PRO A 485 -4.97 -27.23 12.60
CA PRO A 485 -4.78 -25.81 12.88
C PRO A 485 -4.78 -25.44 14.36
N THR A 486 -5.55 -26.14 15.19
CA THR A 486 -5.63 -25.89 16.64
C THR A 486 -4.34 -26.32 17.33
N GLN A 487 -3.79 -27.48 16.97
CA GLN A 487 -2.49 -27.95 17.46
C GLN A 487 -1.34 -27.02 17.03
N GLN A 488 -1.37 -26.53 15.78
CA GLN A 488 -0.37 -25.58 15.30
C GLN A 488 -0.39 -24.28 16.11
N VAL A 489 -1.59 -23.76 16.39
CA VAL A 489 -1.80 -22.58 17.25
C VAL A 489 -1.20 -22.83 18.63
N GLU A 490 -1.54 -23.94 19.27
CA GLU A 490 -1.05 -24.30 20.59
C GLU A 490 0.49 -24.39 20.63
N ILE A 491 1.11 -25.07 19.67
CA ILE A 491 2.59 -25.19 19.57
C ILE A 491 3.24 -23.81 19.45
N ILE A 492 2.70 -22.95 18.58
CA ILE A 492 3.27 -21.61 18.34
C ILE A 492 3.09 -20.71 19.57
N THR A 493 1.93 -20.75 20.22
CA THR A 493 1.68 -20.00 21.46
C THR A 493 2.60 -20.47 22.58
N HIS A 494 2.80 -21.78 22.74
CA HIS A 494 3.75 -22.33 23.72
C HIS A 494 5.21 -21.99 23.41
N ALA A 495 5.55 -21.82 22.13
CA ALA A 495 6.85 -21.30 21.70
C ALA A 495 7.03 -19.79 22.00
N GLY A 496 6.05 -19.13 22.63
CA GLY A 496 6.12 -17.74 23.07
C GLY A 496 5.84 -16.72 21.97
N PHE A 497 5.23 -17.14 20.85
CA PHE A 497 4.85 -16.22 19.78
C PHE A 497 3.46 -15.64 20.01
N ALA A 498 3.37 -14.32 19.90
CA ALA A 498 2.13 -13.56 20.03
C ALA A 498 1.91 -12.73 18.74
N PRO A 499 0.77 -12.84 18.05
CA PRO A 499 0.51 -12.12 16.80
C PRO A 499 0.64 -10.59 16.92
N GLU A 500 0.33 -10.02 18.10
CA GLU A 500 0.41 -8.58 18.39
C GLU A 500 1.85 -8.05 18.38
N SER A 501 2.82 -8.95 18.51
CA SER A 501 4.23 -8.60 18.44
C SER A 501 4.65 -8.13 17.04
N LEU A 502 3.93 -8.53 15.99
CA LEU A 502 4.22 -8.16 14.60
C LEU A 502 3.60 -6.82 14.19
N ASN A 503 3.64 -5.82 15.07
CA ASN A 503 2.99 -4.51 14.87
C ASN A 503 3.81 -3.48 14.09
N SER A 504 5.01 -3.83 13.63
CA SER A 504 5.90 -2.89 12.95
C SER A 504 6.87 -3.59 12.00
N THR A 505 7.39 -2.85 11.03
CA THR A 505 8.43 -3.32 10.10
C THR A 505 9.65 -3.87 10.84
N LYS A 506 10.04 -3.26 11.96
CA LYS A 506 11.17 -3.72 12.78
C LYS A 506 10.91 -5.10 13.40
N ALA A 507 9.69 -5.34 13.87
CA ALA A 507 9.30 -6.65 14.39
C ALA A 507 9.31 -7.72 13.28
N ILE A 508 8.79 -7.38 12.10
CA ILE A 508 8.83 -8.25 10.91
C ILE A 508 10.26 -8.58 10.52
N ASP A 509 11.14 -7.57 10.41
CA ASP A 509 12.54 -7.78 10.06
C ASP A 509 13.27 -8.61 11.12
N SER A 510 12.93 -8.47 12.41
CA SER A 510 13.49 -9.31 13.48
C SER A 510 13.07 -10.78 13.32
N LEU A 511 11.80 -11.04 13.02
CA LEU A 511 11.29 -12.39 12.74
C LEU A 511 12.02 -13.02 11.55
N ILE A 512 12.15 -12.28 10.43
CA ILE A 512 12.81 -12.77 9.23
C ILE A 512 14.29 -13.02 9.46
N ASN A 513 14.98 -12.16 10.21
CA ASN A 513 16.39 -12.41 10.54
C ASN A 513 16.56 -13.70 11.35
N ARG A 514 15.65 -14.00 12.29
CA ARG A 514 15.65 -15.28 13.03
C ARG A 514 15.39 -16.47 12.10
N TYR A 515 14.41 -16.34 11.20
CA TYR A 515 14.14 -17.35 10.18
C TYR A 515 15.38 -17.65 9.32
N MET A 516 15.98 -16.62 8.73
CA MET A 516 17.15 -16.79 7.86
C MET A 516 18.36 -17.34 8.62
N ALA A 517 18.49 -17.05 9.92
CA ALA A 517 19.53 -17.62 10.77
C ALA A 517 19.30 -19.13 10.99
N ASN A 518 18.08 -19.54 11.32
CA ASN A 518 17.75 -20.94 11.57
C ASN A 518 17.82 -21.79 10.29
N VAL A 519 17.36 -21.25 9.16
CA VAL A 519 17.48 -21.91 7.85
C VAL A 519 18.94 -22.03 7.42
N GLY A 520 19.77 -21.01 7.68
CA GLY A 520 21.22 -21.08 7.45
C GLY A 520 21.91 -22.14 8.33
N ALA A 521 21.48 -22.30 9.57
CA ALA A 521 22.00 -23.34 10.47
C ALA A 521 21.60 -24.76 10.04
N GLN A 522 20.36 -24.94 9.54
CA GLN A 522 19.87 -26.23 9.04
C GLN A 522 20.50 -26.64 7.70
N ASN A 523 20.86 -25.67 6.85
CA ASN A 523 21.48 -25.90 5.54
C ASN A 523 23.01 -25.76 5.56
N ALA A 524 23.63 -25.59 6.73
CA ALA A 524 25.07 -25.55 6.83
C ALA A 524 25.65 -26.89 6.33
N PRO A 525 26.61 -26.90 5.40
CA PRO A 525 27.30 -28.13 5.04
C PRO A 525 27.85 -28.73 6.33
N SER A 526 27.58 -30.02 6.56
CA SER A 526 28.06 -30.78 7.71
C SER A 526 29.57 -30.58 7.82
N SER A 527 29.97 -29.60 8.62
CA SER A 527 31.37 -29.23 8.73
C SER A 527 32.07 -30.41 9.41
N PRO A 528 33.19 -30.92 8.88
CA PRO A 528 33.95 -31.99 9.50
C PRO A 528 34.33 -31.69 10.96
N LEU A 529 34.38 -30.40 11.33
CA LEU A 529 34.56 -29.94 12.71
C LEU A 529 33.40 -30.29 13.66
N LEU A 530 32.16 -30.28 13.18
CA LEU A 530 30.97 -30.64 13.97
C LEU A 530 30.87 -32.16 14.15
N THR A 531 31.35 -32.96 13.19
CA THR A 531 31.54 -34.40 13.38
C THR A 531 32.71 -34.72 14.32
N LEU A 532 33.73 -33.86 14.40
CA LEU A 532 34.82 -33.99 15.37
C LEU A 532 34.36 -33.62 16.79
N PHE A 533 33.44 -32.64 16.91
CA PHE A 533 32.83 -32.26 18.20
C PHE A 533 31.76 -33.25 18.67
N ASN A 534 31.06 -33.92 17.75
CA ASN A 534 30.04 -34.93 18.09
C ASN A 534 30.60 -36.36 18.17
N GLY A 535 31.90 -36.54 17.89
CA GLY A 535 32.57 -37.83 17.79
C GLY A 535 33.37 -38.28 19.03
N SER A 536 33.33 -37.56 20.15
CA SER A 536 34.10 -37.90 21.35
C SER A 536 33.26 -37.91 22.63
N SER A 537 32.20 -38.72 22.65
CA SER A 537 31.56 -39.17 23.90
C SER A 537 32.28 -40.38 24.51
N GLN A 538 33.61 -40.32 24.68
CA GLN A 538 34.34 -41.16 25.63
C GLN A 538 35.84 -40.77 25.72
N ALA A 539 36.17 -39.88 26.67
CA ALA A 539 37.40 -39.87 27.48
C ALA A 539 37.52 -38.48 28.14
N GLY A 540 37.74 -38.46 29.46
CA GLY A 540 37.61 -37.26 30.29
C GLY A 540 38.75 -36.24 30.20
N VAL A 541 38.49 -35.13 30.92
CA VAL A 541 39.37 -34.01 31.36
C VAL A 541 39.91 -33.12 30.22
N THR A 542 39.95 -31.77 30.24
CA THR A 542 39.87 -30.70 31.26
C THR A 542 39.26 -29.44 30.60
N SER A 543 38.68 -28.54 31.40
CA SER A 543 38.19 -27.21 31.02
C SER A 543 39.12 -26.44 30.06
N LEU A 544 38.61 -26.06 28.89
CA LEU A 544 39.22 -25.08 28.01
C LEU A 544 38.62 -23.70 28.32
N ASP A 545 39.45 -22.88 28.95
CA ASP A 545 39.19 -21.49 29.32
C ASP A 545 39.14 -20.59 28.06
N LEU A 546 38.00 -19.94 27.86
CA LEU A 546 37.72 -19.00 26.77
C LEU A 546 38.54 -17.70 26.85
N ALA A 547 39.34 -17.50 27.89
CA ALA A 547 40.21 -16.33 28.05
C ALA A 547 41.51 -16.33 27.20
N SER A 548 41.79 -17.40 26.44
CA SER A 548 43.08 -17.56 25.73
C SER A 548 43.08 -17.23 24.22
N ILE A 549 41.95 -16.82 23.62
CA ILE A 549 41.86 -16.55 22.16
C ILE A 549 42.03 -15.05 21.81
N LEU A 550 42.14 -14.16 22.79
CA LEU A 550 42.42 -12.73 22.55
C LEU A 550 43.79 -12.36 23.14
N GLY A 551 44.84 -12.59 22.38
CA GLY A 551 46.20 -12.15 22.73
C GLY A 551 46.41 -10.66 22.46
N GLY A 552 47.02 -9.94 23.42
CA GLY A 552 47.47 -8.57 23.24
C GLY A 552 48.05 -7.90 24.50
N SER A 553 49.22 -8.36 24.93
CA SER A 553 50.28 -7.69 25.73
C SER A 553 50.04 -6.27 26.30
N GLY A 554 50.17 -6.13 27.63
CA GLY A 554 50.42 -4.84 28.32
C GLY A 554 50.51 -5.01 29.84
N SER A 555 51.67 -4.68 30.42
CA SER A 555 52.13 -5.04 31.77
C SER A 555 51.46 -4.30 32.95
N ALA A 556 51.28 -5.05 34.04
CA ALA A 556 51.41 -4.73 35.48
C ALA A 556 50.68 -3.51 36.11
N SER A 557 49.78 -3.74 37.09
CA SER A 557 50.10 -3.73 38.54
C SER A 557 48.86 -3.72 39.47
N THR A 558 48.85 -4.70 40.39
CA THR A 558 48.44 -4.71 41.82
C THR A 558 47.05 -4.26 42.31
N ALA A 559 46.40 -5.22 43.03
CA ALA A 559 45.64 -5.12 44.30
C ALA A 559 44.24 -4.44 44.28
N ALA A 560 43.18 -4.85 44.98
CA ALA A 560 42.89 -5.95 45.91
C ALA A 560 41.34 -6.04 46.14
N SER A 561 40.93 -7.13 46.81
CA SER A 561 39.70 -7.35 47.63
C SER A 561 38.31 -7.58 46.99
N SER A 562 37.96 -8.87 46.99
CA SER A 562 36.72 -9.67 47.13
C SER A 562 35.47 -9.10 47.87
N PRO A 563 34.36 -9.87 48.10
CA PRO A 563 33.19 -10.04 47.23
C PRO A 563 31.84 -9.95 48.02
N THR A 564 30.74 -10.54 47.50
CA THR A 564 29.37 -10.73 48.06
C THR A 564 28.36 -9.61 47.77
N GLY A 565 27.10 -9.84 47.40
CA GLY A 565 26.32 -11.06 47.19
C GLY A 565 24.88 -10.73 46.75
N TYR A 566 24.17 -11.78 46.31
CA TYR A 566 22.75 -12.08 46.55
C TYR A 566 21.60 -11.12 46.12
N LEU A 567 20.74 -11.71 45.27
CA LEU A 567 19.25 -11.80 45.35
C LEU A 567 18.33 -10.66 44.91
N LEU A 568 17.37 -11.09 44.05
CA LEU A 568 15.95 -10.72 43.94
C LEU A 568 15.63 -9.27 43.55
N ASN A 569 14.54 -8.92 42.87
CA ASN A 569 13.29 -9.60 42.59
C ASN A 569 12.63 -8.97 41.35
N LEU A 570 11.62 -9.66 40.84
CA LEU A 570 10.62 -9.15 39.89
C LEU A 570 10.01 -7.80 40.32
N LEU A 571 9.79 -6.93 39.34
CA LEU A 571 8.47 -6.38 38.97
C LEU A 571 8.48 -6.01 37.48
#